data_AF-A0A7W0UD01-F1
#
_entry.id   AF-A0A7W0UD01-F1
#
_cell.length_a   1.000
_cell.length_b   1.000
_cell.length_c   1.000
_cell.angle_alpha   90.00
_cell.angle_beta   90.00
_cell.angle_gamma   90.00
#
_symmetry.space_group_name_H-M   'P 1'
#
loop_
_entity.id
_entity.type
_entity.pdbx_description
1 polymer ?
#
loop_
_entity_poly.entity_id
_entity_poly.type
_entity_poly.pdbx_seq_one_letter_code
_entity_poly.pdbx_strand_id
1 'polypeptide(L)' 'MSDVVLVHAGIADSRMWEPQLESFSTEHRVHTFDLPGFGEEPLVPGGLSYVDWVA' A
#
# COMPACT_ATOMS: atom_id res chain seq x y z
N MET A 1 3.56 -16.06 13.68
CA MET A 1 2.78 -15.34 12.66
C MET A 1 2.98 -13.86 12.90
N SER A 2 3.65 -13.18 11.97
CA SER A 2 4.00 -11.75 12.07
C SER A 2 3.18 -10.95 11.08
N ASP A 3 2.93 -9.67 11.36
CA ASP A 3 2.32 -8.75 10.40
C ASP A 3 3.37 -8.22 9.39
N VAL A 4 3.00 -8.21 8.11
CA VAL A 4 3.82 -7.67 7.00
C VAL A 4 2.99 -6.61 6.29
N VAL A 5 3.53 -5.40 6.16
CA VAL A 5 2.89 -4.29 5.44
C VAL A 5 3.70 -4.00 4.18
N LEU A 6 3.05 -4.03 3.02
CA LEU A 6 3.68 -3.76 1.72
C LEU A 6 3.17 -2.43 1.16
N VAL A 7 4.06 -1.45 1.10
CA VAL A 7 3.78 -0.11 0.54
C VAL A 7 4.21 -0.10 -0.92
N HIS A 8 3.32 0.31 -1.83
CA HIS A 8 3.60 0.38 -3.26
C HIS A 8 4.52 1.57 -3.63
N ALA A 9 5.10 1.54 -4.83
CA ALA A 9 5.86 2.65 -5.39
C ALA A 9 4.95 3.80 -5.87
N GLY A 10 5.47 5.03 -5.96
CA GLY A 10 4.69 6.23 -6.30
C GLY A 10 4.17 6.35 -7.74
N ILE A 11 4.18 5.26 -8.52
CA ILE A 11 3.55 5.17 -9.85
C ILE A 11 2.61 3.96 -9.97
N ALA A 12 2.47 3.19 -8.89
CA ALA A 12 1.72 1.94 -8.83
C ALA A 12 0.60 2.06 -7.78
N ASP A 13 -0.09 0.96 -7.54
CA ASP A 13 -1.05 0.78 -6.44
C ASP A 13 -0.80 -0.59 -5.78
N SER A 14 -1.67 -0.96 -4.84
CA SER A 14 -1.55 -2.21 -4.06
C SER A 14 -1.42 -3.48 -4.91
N ARG A 15 -1.91 -3.49 -6.16
CA ARG A 15 -1.81 -4.65 -7.07
C ARG A 15 -0.38 -4.98 -7.48
N MET A 16 0.56 -4.05 -7.32
CA MET A 16 2.00 -4.30 -7.49
C MET A 16 2.47 -5.54 -6.70
N TRP A 17 1.80 -5.84 -5.59
CA TRP A 17 2.17 -6.89 -4.66
C TRP A 17 1.33 -8.17 -4.78
N GLU A 18 0.52 -8.35 -5.83
CA GLU A 18 -0.29 -9.56 -6.03
C GLU A 18 0.50 -10.87 -5.83
N PRO A 19 1.71 -11.06 -6.41
CA PRO A 19 2.48 -12.29 -6.20
C PRO A 19 2.96 -12.47 -4.75
N GLN A 20 3.35 -11.39 -4.08
CA GLN A 20 3.82 -11.41 -2.70
C GLN A 20 2.68 -11.63 -1.72
N LEU A 21 1.50 -11.09 -2.02
CA LEU A 21 0.29 -11.34 -1.23
C LEU A 21 -0.04 -12.84 -1.25
N GLU A 22 0.00 -13.48 -2.42
CA GLU A 22 -0.21 -14.94 -2.54
C GLU A 22 0.85 -15.73 -1.76
N SER A 23 2.14 -15.40 -1.95
CA SER A 23 3.23 -16.16 -1.31
C SER A 23 3.32 -15.95 0.19
N PHE A 24 3.28 -14.71 0.69
CA PHE A 24 3.55 -14.39 2.10
C PHE A 24 2.37 -14.67 3.02
N SER A 25 1.14 -14.67 2.49
CA SER A 25 -0.06 -14.99 3.28
C SER A 25 -0.07 -16.43 3.80
N THR A 26 0.83 -17.29 3.32
CA THR A 26 1.01 -18.66 3.83
C THR A 26 1.61 -18.70 5.25
N GLU A 27 2.39 -17.68 5.64
CA GLU A 27 3.14 -17.64 6.92
C GLU A 27 2.91 -16.36 7.74
N HIS A 28 2.40 -15.30 7.11
CA HIS A 28 2.24 -13.97 7.68
C HIS A 28 0.81 -13.44 7.52
N ARG A 29 0.47 -12.46 8.35
CA ARG A 29 -0.70 -11.62 8.10
C ARG A 29 -0.25 -10.43 7.24
N VAL A 30 -0.56 -10.50 5.95
CA VAL A 30 -0.10 -9.52 4.96
C VAL A 30 -1.14 -8.43 4.76
N HIS A 31 -0.70 -7.17 4.76
CA HIS A 31 -1.52 -6.00 4.49
C HIS A 31 -0.96 -5.25 3.29
N THR A 32 -1.81 -5.04 2.29
CA THR A 32 -1.58 -4.12 1.17
C THR A 32 -2.63 -3.03 1.23
N PHE A 33 -2.29 -1.82 0.81
CA PHE A 33 -3.22 -0.69 0.75
C PHE A 33 -2.75 0.30 -0.31
N ASP A 34 -3.69 1.11 -0.78
CA ASP A 34 -3.38 2.20 -1.69
C ASP A 34 -3.07 3.47 -0.87
N LEU A 35 -1.97 4.13 -1.19
CA LEU A 35 -1.68 5.45 -0.66
C LEU A 35 -2.69 6.46 -1.24
N PRO A 36 -3.02 7.55 -0.51
CA PRO A 36 -3.89 8.58 -1.05
C PRO A 36 -3.48 9.04 -2.46
N GLY A 37 -4.46 9.05 -3.37
CA GLY A 37 -4.26 9.40 -4.78
C GLY A 37 -3.86 8.24 -5.71
N PHE A 38 -3.81 7.01 -5.22
CA PHE A 38 -3.46 5.82 -5.99
C PHE A 38 -4.56 4.76 -5.93
N GLY A 39 -4.61 3.89 -6.95
CA GLY A 39 -5.55 2.76 -6.99
C GLY A 39 -7.00 3.19 -6.79
N GLU A 40 -7.62 2.69 -5.73
CA GLU A 40 -9.00 3.00 -5.36
C GLU A 40 -9.14 4.30 -4.53
N GLU A 41 -8.03 4.87 -4.04
CA GLU A 41 -8.04 6.12 -3.29
C GLU A 41 -8.13 7.35 -4.22
N PRO A 42 -8.98 8.34 -3.90
CA PRO A 42 -9.16 9.51 -4.74
C PRO A 42 -7.91 10.39 -4.79
N LEU A 43 -7.71 11.09 -5.91
CA LEU A 43 -6.67 12.12 -6.04
C LEU A 43 -6.84 13.18 -4.95
N VAL A 44 -5.74 13.53 -4.28
CA VAL A 44 -5.72 14.54 -3.22
C VAL A 44 -5.59 15.94 -3.82
N PRO A 45 -6.62 16.81 -3.71
CA PRO A 45 -6.53 18.17 -4.22
C PRO A 45 -5.50 18.99 -3.46
N GLY A 46 -4.69 19.78 -4.17
CA GLY A 46 -3.65 20.61 -3.55
C GLY A 46 -2.33 19.88 -3.27
N GLY A 47 -2.24 18.59 -3.61
CA GLY A 47 -1.06 17.76 -3.33
C GLY A 47 -1.05 17.23 -1.90
N LEU A 48 -0.19 16.24 -1.66
CA LEU A 48 -0.06 15.58 -0.37
C LEU A 48 1.42 15.50 0.05
N SER A 49 1.67 15.74 1.33
CA SER A 49 2.90 15.38 2.02
C SER A 49 2.67 14.06 2.75
N TYR A 50 3.36 12.99 2.33
CA TYR A 50 3.26 11.70 3.03
C TYR A 50 3.84 11.74 4.44
N VAL A 51 4.76 12.67 4.72
CA VAL A 51 5.30 12.87 6.07
C VAL A 51 4.21 13.39 7.01
N ASP A 52 3.42 14.36 6.57
CA ASP A 52 2.34 14.92 7.39
C ASP A 52 1.13 13.98 7.49
N TRP A 53 0.94 13.09 6.51
CA TRP A 53 -0.14 12.10 6.51
C TRP A 53 0.04 10.98 7.55
N VAL A 54 1.29 10.58 7.82
CA VAL A 54 1.59 9.48 8.77
C VAL A 54 1.88 9.94 10.21
N ALA A 55 2.01 11.25 10.44
CA ALA A 55 2.32 11.82 11.76
C ALA A 55 1.08 11.94 12.64
#